data_AF-A0A1L3ZKM9-F1
#
_entry.id   AF-A0A1L3ZKM9-F1
#
_cell.length_a   1.000
_cell.length_b   1.000
_cell.length_c   1.000
_cell.angle_alpha   90.00
_cell.angle_beta   90.00
_cell.angle_gamma   90.00
#
_symmetry.space_group_name_H-M   'P 1'
#
loop_
_entity.id
_entity.type
_entity.pdbx_description
1 polymer ?
#
loop_
_entity_poly.entity_id
_entity_poly.type
_entity_poly.pdbx_seq_one_letter_code
_entity_poly.pdbx_strand_id
1 'polypeptide(L)'
;MGGAEKHAWFSQDRLGMFIHWGLYALGARHEWLKNREELTDEHYQRYFDNFDPDLYDPKEWARRARLAGMKYVVVTTKHHEGFCLWDSKVTDYKAPNTPCGKDLLTPLVEAFRAEGLKIGFYYSLLDWHHPDFPIDVHHPLRNHPDAKALNAGRNIANYAAYMREQVRELLTGFGRIDIIWFDFSYPGREYHGLPGKGRADWESERLVDLVRELQPGIIVNNRLDLPPGTLPDVTTPEQYTPRVAPAIASQGVLWEACHTFSGSWGYHRDEDTWKSPEQIIQLLIDSVALGGNLLMNVGPAGRGTLDARAIGALEVYQNWMAVNGRSIYGAGPSGYPAPASCRYTQNGNRLYLHIYNWPYRHIHIEGLADRIAYAQFLHDASEVRWLSQTKEVDSNIGVTVPKGMITLELPVRRPDVTVPVIEIVLKA
;
A
#
# COMPACT_ATOMS: atom_id res chain seq x y z
N MET A 1 -12.41 18.56 16.89
CA MET A 1 -13.14 17.27 16.82
C MET A 1 -13.49 16.83 15.39
N GLY A 2 -13.16 17.55 14.31
CA GLY A 2 -13.61 17.20 12.94
C GLY A 2 -12.67 16.38 12.05
N GLY A 3 -11.48 15.97 12.51
CA GLY A 3 -10.51 15.24 11.68
C GLY A 3 -10.70 13.71 11.66
N ALA A 4 -11.14 13.12 12.79
CA ALA A 4 -11.27 11.67 12.93
C ALA A 4 -12.44 11.07 12.13
N GLU A 5 -13.47 11.86 11.81
CA GLU A 5 -14.60 11.42 10.97
C GLU A 5 -14.30 11.48 9.47
N LYS A 6 -13.47 12.44 9.02
CA LYS A 6 -13.30 12.74 7.58
C LYS A 6 -12.78 11.55 6.77
N HIS A 7 -11.91 10.72 7.35
CA HIS A 7 -11.32 9.54 6.70
C HIS A 7 -11.55 8.24 7.48
N ALA A 8 -12.66 8.13 8.23
CA ALA A 8 -12.95 6.96 9.06
C ALA A 8 -12.93 5.63 8.29
N TRP A 9 -13.34 5.65 7.01
CA TRP A 9 -13.30 4.48 6.14
C TRP A 9 -11.88 3.90 6.03
N PHE A 10 -10.86 4.75 6.00
CA PHE A 10 -9.47 4.35 5.79
C PHE A 10 -8.98 3.49 6.95
N SER A 11 -9.24 3.92 8.19
CA SER A 11 -8.91 3.14 9.38
C SER A 11 -9.82 1.92 9.58
N GLN A 12 -11.01 1.90 8.98
CA GLN A 12 -11.87 0.72 8.99
C GLN A 12 -11.37 -0.37 8.02
N ASP A 13 -10.91 0.05 6.84
CA ASP A 13 -10.67 -0.84 5.71
C ASP A 13 -9.33 -1.55 5.73
N ARG A 14 -8.27 -0.90 6.26
CA ARG A 14 -6.92 -1.42 6.55
C ARG A 14 -6.07 -2.00 5.42
N LEU A 15 -6.64 -2.67 4.43
CA LEU A 15 -5.94 -3.42 3.39
C LEU A 15 -6.35 -2.95 1.99
N GLY A 16 -5.37 -2.52 1.19
CA GLY A 16 -5.55 -2.07 -0.19
C GLY A 16 -4.66 -2.80 -1.19
N MET A 17 -5.03 -2.71 -2.47
CA MET A 17 -4.23 -3.16 -3.61
C MET A 17 -3.51 -1.98 -4.26
N PHE A 18 -2.20 -2.07 -4.43
CA PHE A 18 -1.47 -1.20 -5.35
C PHE A 18 -1.37 -1.89 -6.72
N ILE A 19 -1.48 -1.15 -7.81
CA ILE A 19 -1.23 -1.63 -9.16
C ILE A 19 -0.22 -0.72 -9.84
N HIS A 20 0.95 -1.26 -10.19
CA HIS A 20 1.94 -0.61 -11.05
C HIS A 20 1.93 -1.25 -12.43
N TRP A 21 1.32 -0.55 -13.38
CA TRP A 21 1.22 -0.99 -14.77
C TRP A 21 1.48 0.16 -15.76
N GLY A 22 2.19 -0.14 -16.83
CA GLY A 22 2.66 0.82 -17.83
C GLY A 22 3.56 0.14 -18.85
N LEU A 23 4.26 0.93 -19.67
CA LEU A 23 5.10 0.42 -20.75
C LEU A 23 6.26 -0.41 -20.23
N TYR A 24 6.76 -0.09 -19.03
CA TYR A 24 7.79 -0.87 -18.34
C TYR A 24 7.42 -2.35 -18.15
N ALA A 25 6.14 -2.73 -18.21
CA ALA A 25 5.71 -4.13 -18.14
C ALA A 25 6.17 -4.95 -19.35
N LEU A 26 6.43 -4.34 -20.52
CA LEU A 26 7.05 -5.01 -21.67
C LEU A 26 8.55 -5.21 -21.46
N GLY A 27 9.22 -4.21 -20.86
CA GLY A 27 10.61 -4.32 -20.45
C GLY A 27 10.82 -5.40 -19.38
N ALA A 28 9.80 -5.62 -18.54
CA ALA A 28 9.68 -6.73 -17.59
C ALA A 28 10.86 -6.86 -16.61
N ARG A 29 11.46 -5.73 -16.25
CA ARG A 29 12.61 -5.64 -15.34
C ARG A 29 12.64 -4.34 -14.54
N HIS A 30 11.49 -4.02 -13.94
CA HIS A 30 11.25 -2.86 -13.06
C HIS A 30 10.77 -1.58 -13.79
N GLU A 31 9.93 -0.79 -13.12
CA GLU A 31 9.38 0.48 -13.62
C GLU A 31 10.40 1.63 -13.73
N TRP A 32 11.59 1.46 -13.14
CA TRP A 32 12.71 2.39 -13.25
C TRP A 32 13.66 2.05 -14.40
N LEU A 33 13.34 1.08 -15.26
CA LEU A 33 14.27 0.61 -16.29
C LEU A 33 14.76 1.76 -17.21
N LYS A 34 13.89 2.72 -17.56
CA LYS A 34 14.28 3.91 -18.35
C LYS A 34 15.42 4.69 -17.67
N ASN A 35 15.33 4.88 -16.36
CA ASN A 35 16.35 5.56 -15.56
C ASN A 35 17.62 4.70 -15.37
N ARG A 36 17.44 3.43 -14.99
CA ARG A 36 18.54 2.53 -14.60
C ARG A 36 19.44 2.15 -15.77
N GLU A 37 18.84 2.02 -16.95
CA GLU A 37 19.54 1.71 -18.20
C GLU A 37 19.79 2.97 -19.05
N GLU A 38 19.47 4.16 -18.54
CA GLU A 38 19.69 5.45 -19.20
C GLU A 38 19.12 5.51 -20.63
N LEU A 39 17.92 4.94 -20.81
CA LEU A 39 17.28 4.85 -22.11
C LEU A 39 16.76 6.21 -22.56
N THR A 40 17.08 6.56 -23.81
CA THR A 40 16.50 7.71 -24.53
C THR A 40 15.03 7.46 -24.84
N ASP A 41 14.29 8.53 -25.15
CA ASP A 41 12.90 8.41 -25.61
C ASP A 41 12.79 7.54 -26.87
N GLU A 42 13.69 7.73 -27.84
CA GLU A 42 13.76 6.91 -29.06
C GLU A 42 13.93 5.42 -28.73
N HIS A 43 14.80 5.07 -27.79
CA HIS A 43 14.96 3.68 -27.38
C HIS A 43 13.74 3.15 -26.63
N TYR A 44 13.07 3.98 -25.83
CA TYR A 44 11.91 3.59 -25.05
C TYR A 44 10.63 3.48 -25.89
N GLN A 45 10.56 4.21 -27.02
CA GLN A 45 9.44 4.23 -27.97
C GLN A 45 9.05 2.82 -28.44
N ARG A 46 10.00 1.89 -28.53
CA ARG A 46 9.70 0.48 -28.87
C ARG A 46 8.64 -0.14 -27.96
N TYR A 47 8.58 0.24 -26.69
CA TYR A 47 7.58 -0.28 -25.77
C TYR A 47 6.21 0.34 -26.05
N PHE A 48 6.16 1.64 -26.35
CA PHE A 48 4.93 2.32 -26.76
C PHE A 48 4.36 1.70 -28.05
N ASP A 49 5.21 1.50 -29.06
CA ASP A 49 4.82 0.96 -30.37
C ASP A 49 4.36 -0.50 -30.33
N ASN A 50 4.60 -1.22 -29.22
CA ASN A 50 4.26 -2.63 -29.05
C ASN A 50 3.31 -2.86 -27.85
N PHE A 51 2.81 -1.80 -27.20
CA PHE A 51 1.92 -1.94 -26.06
C PHE A 51 0.51 -2.33 -26.50
N ASP A 52 0.24 -3.65 -26.46
CA ASP A 52 -1.05 -4.27 -26.78
C ASP A 52 -1.43 -5.30 -25.69
N PRO A 53 -2.11 -4.87 -24.61
CA PRO A 53 -2.47 -5.73 -23.51
C PRO A 53 -3.73 -6.56 -23.82
N ASP A 54 -3.61 -7.50 -24.74
CA ASP A 54 -4.70 -8.29 -25.30
C ASP A 54 -5.42 -9.24 -24.31
N LEU A 55 -4.81 -9.52 -23.15
CA LEU A 55 -5.37 -10.32 -22.06
C LEU A 55 -5.82 -9.47 -20.86
N TYR A 56 -5.88 -8.16 -21.01
CA TYR A 56 -6.34 -7.25 -19.97
C TYR A 56 -7.82 -7.47 -19.64
N ASP A 57 -8.07 -7.98 -18.43
CA ASP A 57 -9.40 -8.10 -17.84
C ASP A 57 -9.43 -7.45 -16.44
N PRO A 58 -9.87 -6.18 -16.33
CA PRO A 58 -9.93 -5.50 -15.05
C PRO A 58 -10.98 -6.08 -14.11
N LYS A 59 -11.99 -6.81 -14.61
CA LYS A 59 -12.98 -7.47 -13.75
C LYS A 59 -12.34 -8.61 -12.99
N GLU A 60 -11.45 -9.36 -13.62
CA GLU A 60 -10.69 -10.40 -12.95
C GLU A 60 -9.74 -9.83 -11.89
N TRP A 61 -9.08 -8.70 -12.19
CA TRP A 61 -8.23 -8.01 -11.21
C TRP A 61 -9.05 -7.54 -9.99
N ALA A 62 -10.18 -6.87 -10.23
CA ALA A 62 -11.07 -6.38 -9.19
C ALA A 62 -11.65 -7.53 -8.34
N ARG A 63 -12.08 -8.62 -8.99
CA ARG A 63 -12.59 -9.82 -8.32
C ARG A 63 -11.55 -10.41 -7.37
N ARG A 64 -10.30 -10.54 -7.82
CA ARG A 64 -9.20 -11.06 -7.01
C ARG A 64 -8.87 -10.15 -5.84
N ALA A 65 -8.87 -8.84 -6.04
CA ALA A 65 -8.70 -7.86 -4.96
C ALA A 65 -9.78 -8.03 -3.88
N ARG A 66 -11.06 -8.09 -4.28
CA ARG A 66 -12.18 -8.32 -3.36
C ARG A 66 -12.04 -9.64 -2.61
N LEU A 67 -11.73 -10.73 -3.32
CA LEU A 67 -11.56 -12.05 -2.71
C LEU A 67 -10.39 -12.09 -1.71
N ALA A 68 -9.29 -11.40 -2.01
CA ALA A 68 -8.16 -11.19 -1.09
C ALA A 68 -8.52 -10.33 0.13
N GLY A 69 -9.74 -9.79 0.21
CA GLY A 69 -10.18 -8.93 1.30
C GLY A 69 -9.69 -7.48 1.19
N MET A 70 -9.12 -7.08 0.05
CA MET A 70 -8.76 -5.67 -0.16
C MET A 70 -10.03 -4.82 -0.30
N LYS A 71 -9.97 -3.59 0.22
CA LYS A 71 -11.14 -2.68 0.29
C LYS A 71 -11.00 -1.45 -0.58
N TYR A 72 -9.81 -1.19 -1.09
CA TYR A 72 -9.51 -0.09 -1.98
C TYR A 72 -8.36 -0.45 -2.90
N VAL A 73 -8.24 0.29 -4.00
CA VAL A 73 -7.16 0.15 -4.98
C VAL A 73 -6.48 1.48 -5.18
N VAL A 74 -5.17 1.48 -5.39
CA VAL A 74 -4.40 2.61 -5.92
C VAL A 74 -3.73 2.14 -7.19
N VAL A 75 -4.03 2.76 -8.33
CA VAL A 75 -3.47 2.37 -9.64
C VAL A 75 -2.60 3.49 -10.20
N THR A 76 -1.46 3.13 -10.81
CA THR A 76 -0.62 4.07 -11.57
C THR A 76 -1.39 4.61 -12.76
N THR A 77 -1.95 5.81 -12.65
CA THR A 77 -2.54 6.50 -13.82
C THR A 77 -1.45 6.93 -14.79
N LYS A 78 -0.36 7.48 -14.23
CA LYS A 78 0.90 7.84 -14.88
C LYS A 78 2.06 7.54 -13.92
N HIS A 79 3.08 6.84 -14.40
CA HIS A 79 4.35 6.64 -13.67
C HIS A 79 5.44 7.62 -14.15
N HIS A 80 6.65 7.56 -13.59
CA HIS A 80 7.78 8.44 -13.96
C HIS A 80 8.09 8.44 -15.46
N GLU A 81 7.79 7.36 -16.18
CA GLU A 81 8.00 7.28 -17.63
C GLU A 81 7.14 8.28 -18.43
N GLY A 82 6.09 8.85 -17.83
CA GLY A 82 5.19 9.84 -18.44
C GLY A 82 3.98 9.25 -19.17
N PHE A 83 3.93 7.92 -19.33
CA PHE A 83 2.86 7.23 -20.06
C PHE A 83 1.54 7.23 -19.29
N CYS A 84 0.47 7.69 -19.93
CA CYS A 84 -0.86 7.78 -19.32
C CYS A 84 -1.74 6.57 -19.69
N LEU A 85 -2.31 5.90 -18.70
CA LEU A 85 -3.23 4.77 -18.92
C LEU A 85 -4.64 5.20 -19.42
N TRP A 86 -4.95 6.49 -19.38
CA TRP A 86 -6.24 7.04 -19.80
C TRP A 86 -6.12 7.93 -21.04
N ASP A 87 -7.26 8.27 -21.64
CA ASP A 87 -7.32 9.18 -22.79
C ASP A 87 -7.13 10.67 -22.42
N SER A 88 -5.95 11.01 -21.90
CA SER A 88 -5.59 12.39 -21.57
C SER A 88 -5.65 13.30 -22.80
N LYS A 89 -6.18 14.51 -22.67
CA LYS A 89 -6.30 15.48 -23.77
C LYS A 89 -5.08 16.38 -23.92
N VAL A 90 -4.15 16.33 -22.97
CA VAL A 90 -2.98 17.19 -22.92
C VAL A 90 -1.68 16.50 -23.38
N THR A 91 -1.72 15.21 -23.75
CA THR A 91 -0.57 14.48 -24.27
C THR A 91 -0.97 13.40 -25.27
N ASP A 92 -0.08 13.10 -26.21
CA ASP A 92 -0.18 11.94 -27.10
C ASP A 92 0.51 10.68 -26.55
N TYR A 93 1.25 10.80 -25.44
CA TYR A 93 1.96 9.69 -24.82
C TYR A 93 1.05 8.92 -23.84
N LYS A 94 0.05 8.24 -24.42
CA LYS A 94 -1.08 7.61 -23.71
C LYS A 94 -1.52 6.30 -24.36
N ALA A 95 -2.19 5.44 -23.60
CA ALA A 95 -2.64 4.11 -24.04
C ALA A 95 -3.51 4.10 -25.31
N PRO A 96 -4.45 5.04 -25.54
CA PRO A 96 -5.21 5.07 -26.79
C PRO A 96 -4.38 5.26 -28.06
N ASN A 97 -3.14 5.77 -27.94
CA ASN A 97 -2.24 6.03 -29.06
C ASN A 97 -1.22 4.88 -29.27
N THR A 98 -1.31 3.78 -28.51
CA THR A 98 -0.53 2.56 -28.75
C THR A 98 -1.36 1.56 -29.57
N PRO A 99 -0.82 0.39 -29.98
CA PRO A 99 -1.62 -0.65 -30.64
C PRO A 99 -2.85 -1.11 -29.84
N CYS A 100 -2.84 -0.94 -28.51
CA CYS A 100 -4.01 -1.14 -27.65
C CYS A 100 -5.25 -0.36 -28.13
N GLY A 101 -5.04 0.88 -28.60
CA GLY A 101 -6.08 1.74 -29.18
C GLY A 101 -7.22 2.13 -28.23
N LYS A 102 -7.06 1.93 -26.91
CA LYS A 102 -8.14 2.05 -25.93
C LYS A 102 -7.69 2.76 -24.65
N ASP A 103 -8.66 3.37 -23.97
CA ASP A 103 -8.53 3.79 -22.57
C ASP A 103 -8.52 2.56 -21.66
N LEU A 104 -7.52 2.47 -20.78
CA LEU A 104 -7.33 1.35 -19.85
C LEU A 104 -7.70 1.70 -18.40
N LEU A 105 -7.87 2.99 -18.07
CA LEU A 105 -8.17 3.41 -16.70
C LEU A 105 -9.68 3.37 -16.43
N THR A 106 -10.50 3.80 -17.38
CA THR A 106 -11.96 3.82 -17.26
C THR A 106 -12.54 2.44 -16.94
N PRO A 107 -12.29 1.38 -17.73
CA PRO A 107 -12.80 0.05 -17.42
C PRO A 107 -12.22 -0.53 -16.11
N LEU A 108 -11.00 -0.14 -15.71
CA LEU A 108 -10.43 -0.51 -14.41
C LEU A 108 -11.23 0.10 -13.26
N VAL A 109 -11.46 1.41 -13.29
CA VAL A 109 -12.20 2.13 -12.26
C VAL A 109 -13.62 1.56 -12.13
N GLU A 110 -14.29 1.30 -13.26
CA GLU A 110 -15.62 0.70 -13.26
C GLU A 110 -15.63 -0.70 -12.64
N ALA A 111 -14.65 -1.55 -12.99
CA ALA A 111 -14.56 -2.91 -12.46
C ALA A 111 -14.33 -2.93 -10.94
N PHE A 112 -13.38 -2.13 -10.44
CA PHE A 112 -13.08 -2.06 -9.00
C PHE A 112 -14.25 -1.47 -8.20
N ARG A 113 -14.92 -0.45 -8.75
CA ARG A 113 -16.11 0.14 -8.13
C ARG A 113 -17.28 -0.84 -8.11
N ALA A 114 -17.48 -1.62 -9.17
CA ALA A 114 -18.51 -2.66 -9.23
C ALA A 114 -18.28 -3.76 -8.18
N GLU A 115 -17.03 -4.01 -7.79
CA GLU A 115 -16.67 -4.92 -6.70
C GLU A 115 -16.70 -4.27 -5.30
N GLY A 116 -17.13 -3.00 -5.22
CA GLY A 116 -17.28 -2.26 -3.98
C GLY A 116 -15.97 -1.72 -3.38
N LEU A 117 -14.89 -1.70 -4.16
CA LEU A 117 -13.61 -1.14 -3.72
C LEU A 117 -13.60 0.38 -3.93
N LYS A 118 -13.01 1.09 -2.96
CA LYS A 118 -12.72 2.53 -3.08
C LYS A 118 -11.63 2.74 -4.11
N ILE A 119 -11.69 3.88 -4.81
CA ILE A 119 -10.85 4.14 -5.98
C ILE A 119 -9.75 5.12 -5.62
N GLY A 120 -8.52 4.76 -5.96
CA GLY A 120 -7.33 5.54 -5.73
C GLY A 120 -6.49 5.67 -6.98
N PHE A 121 -5.91 6.86 -7.16
CA PHE A 121 -5.01 7.15 -8.26
C PHE A 121 -3.62 7.47 -7.75
N TYR A 122 -2.64 6.69 -8.19
CA TYR A 122 -1.26 7.11 -8.16
C TYR A 122 -1.00 8.02 -9.35
N TYR A 123 -0.28 9.12 -9.10
CA TYR A 123 0.16 10.04 -10.13
C TYR A 123 1.60 10.46 -9.85
N SER A 124 2.50 10.23 -10.82
CA SER A 124 3.88 10.68 -10.65
C SER A 124 4.05 12.18 -10.87
N LEU A 125 4.72 12.83 -9.92
CA LEU A 125 5.24 14.20 -10.05
C LEU A 125 6.38 14.28 -11.06
N LEU A 126 7.14 13.19 -11.24
CA LEU A 126 8.17 13.09 -12.26
C LEU A 126 7.55 12.77 -13.62
N ASP A 127 8.18 13.27 -14.68
CA ASP A 127 7.81 12.95 -16.05
C ASP A 127 9.05 12.93 -16.95
N TRP A 128 9.59 11.74 -17.20
CA TRP A 128 10.79 11.56 -18.03
C TRP A 128 10.51 11.66 -19.53
N HIS A 129 9.28 11.99 -19.94
CA HIS A 129 8.91 12.17 -21.34
C HIS A 129 8.57 13.63 -21.66
N HIS A 130 7.96 14.37 -20.73
CA HIS A 130 7.53 15.74 -20.98
C HIS A 130 8.71 16.68 -21.32
N PRO A 131 8.66 17.43 -22.44
CA PRO A 131 9.79 18.25 -22.90
C PRO A 131 10.17 19.37 -21.92
N ASP A 132 9.19 19.94 -21.21
CA ASP A 132 9.44 20.97 -20.20
C ASP A 132 9.95 20.43 -18.86
N PHE A 133 9.92 19.12 -18.60
CA PHE A 133 10.39 18.57 -17.33
C PHE A 133 11.93 18.61 -17.29
N PRO A 134 12.58 19.40 -16.42
CA PRO A 134 14.04 19.53 -16.44
C PRO A 134 14.73 18.22 -16.03
N ILE A 135 15.80 17.88 -16.74
CA ILE A 135 16.72 16.79 -16.39
C ILE A 135 17.22 17.04 -14.97
N ASP A 136 16.95 16.08 -14.09
CA ASP A 136 17.29 16.11 -12.67
C ASP A 136 18.06 14.86 -12.24
N VAL A 137 18.22 14.69 -10.93
CA VAL A 137 18.95 13.56 -10.34
C VAL A 137 18.36 12.18 -10.68
N HIS A 138 17.10 12.11 -11.12
CA HIS A 138 16.38 10.88 -11.45
C HIS A 138 16.05 10.76 -12.94
N HIS A 139 16.38 11.75 -13.76
CA HIS A 139 16.10 11.68 -15.19
C HIS A 139 17.01 10.62 -15.88
N PRO A 140 16.52 9.89 -16.90
CA PRO A 140 17.34 8.95 -17.68
C PRO A 140 18.61 9.58 -18.26
N LEU A 141 18.51 10.84 -18.71
CA LEU A 141 19.62 11.63 -19.27
C LEU A 141 20.52 12.32 -18.23
N ARG A 142 20.41 12.00 -16.94
CA ARG A 142 21.19 12.67 -15.86
C ARG A 142 22.71 12.60 -16.04
N ASN A 143 23.19 11.58 -16.75
CA ASN A 143 24.60 11.35 -17.06
C ASN A 143 25.01 11.79 -18.48
N HIS A 144 24.09 12.36 -19.25
CA HIS A 144 24.41 12.88 -20.58
C HIS A 144 25.44 14.03 -20.47
N PRO A 145 26.51 14.07 -21.28
CA PRO A 145 27.55 15.11 -21.18
C PRO A 145 26.99 16.53 -21.21
N ASP A 146 25.94 16.74 -22.02
CA ASP A 146 25.27 18.03 -22.20
C ASP A 146 24.01 18.22 -21.34
N ALA A 147 23.77 17.40 -20.31
CA ALA A 147 22.53 17.43 -19.51
C ALA A 147 22.14 18.84 -19.03
N LYS A 148 23.11 19.64 -18.57
CA LYS A 148 22.88 21.03 -18.13
C LYS A 148 22.48 21.95 -19.29
N ALA A 149 23.11 21.80 -20.45
CA ALA A 149 22.79 22.60 -21.63
C ALA A 149 21.40 22.23 -22.17
N LEU A 150 21.04 20.94 -22.15
CA LEU A 150 19.71 20.45 -22.54
C LEU A 150 18.57 20.97 -21.65
N ASN A 151 18.87 21.45 -20.44
CA ASN A 151 17.89 22.10 -19.57
C ASN A 151 17.58 23.54 -19.97
N ALA A 152 18.37 24.19 -20.83
CA ALA A 152 18.15 25.61 -21.19
C ALA A 152 16.77 25.88 -21.84
N GLY A 153 16.17 24.86 -22.48
CA GLY A 153 14.84 24.96 -23.08
C GLY A 153 13.69 24.39 -22.24
N ARG A 154 13.94 23.91 -21.01
CA ARG A 154 12.95 23.21 -20.19
C ARG A 154 12.40 24.11 -19.10
N ASN A 155 11.08 24.22 -18.98
CA ASN A 155 10.45 25.08 -17.98
C ASN A 155 9.53 24.31 -17.03
N ILE A 156 9.99 24.11 -15.80
CA ILE A 156 9.23 23.38 -14.78
C ILE A 156 7.84 23.96 -14.50
N ALA A 157 7.63 25.28 -14.64
CA ALA A 157 6.32 25.89 -14.43
C ALA A 157 5.31 25.49 -15.52
N ASN A 158 5.76 25.33 -16.77
CA ASN A 158 4.91 24.80 -17.85
C ASN A 158 4.52 23.35 -17.56
N TYR A 159 5.47 22.53 -17.11
CA TYR A 159 5.19 21.17 -16.69
C TYR A 159 4.23 21.12 -15.48
N ALA A 160 4.40 21.99 -14.49
CA ALA A 160 3.50 22.05 -13.34
C ALA A 160 2.06 22.40 -13.76
N ALA A 161 1.89 23.28 -14.75
CA ALA A 161 0.59 23.57 -15.35
C ALA A 161 -0.01 22.35 -16.06
N TYR A 162 0.79 21.66 -16.90
CA TYR A 162 0.39 20.39 -17.54
C TYR A 162 -0.05 19.34 -16.52
N MET A 163 0.71 19.17 -15.43
CA MET A 163 0.38 18.25 -14.34
C MET A 163 -0.97 18.60 -13.69
N ARG A 164 -1.24 19.87 -13.43
CA ARG A 164 -2.53 20.30 -12.87
C ARG A 164 -3.70 20.01 -13.83
N GLU A 165 -3.50 20.16 -15.14
CA GLU A 165 -4.53 19.79 -16.11
C GLU A 165 -4.79 18.28 -16.13
N GLN A 166 -3.75 17.44 -16.08
CA GLN A 166 -3.92 15.98 -15.96
C GLN A 166 -4.64 15.59 -14.66
N VAL A 167 -4.29 16.20 -13.54
CA VAL A 167 -4.96 15.95 -12.25
C VAL A 167 -6.42 16.42 -12.32
N ARG A 168 -6.72 17.53 -13.00
CA ARG A 168 -8.10 17.97 -13.24
C ARG A 168 -8.88 16.95 -14.06
N GLU A 169 -8.31 16.40 -15.13
CA GLU A 169 -8.94 15.33 -15.93
C GLU A 169 -9.28 14.12 -15.05
N LEU A 170 -8.31 13.66 -14.25
CA LEU A 170 -8.49 12.48 -13.39
C LEU A 170 -9.58 12.70 -12.32
N LEU A 171 -9.63 13.88 -11.71
CA LEU A 171 -10.57 14.17 -10.62
C LEU A 171 -11.96 14.62 -11.09
N THR A 172 -12.15 14.84 -12.39
CA THR A 172 -13.45 15.20 -12.98
C THR A 172 -14.02 14.11 -13.89
N GLY A 173 -13.17 13.31 -14.54
CA GLY A 173 -13.57 12.33 -15.56
C GLY A 173 -13.97 10.95 -15.01
N PHE A 174 -13.53 10.58 -13.81
CA PHE A 174 -13.66 9.21 -13.30
C PHE A 174 -14.64 9.06 -12.12
N GLY A 175 -15.43 10.09 -11.85
CA GLY A 175 -16.35 10.14 -10.70
C GLY A 175 -15.62 10.38 -9.38
N ARG A 176 -16.15 9.83 -8.28
CA ARG A 176 -15.54 9.96 -6.95
C ARG A 176 -14.22 9.18 -6.89
N ILE A 177 -13.18 9.86 -6.42
CA ILE A 177 -11.86 9.32 -6.12
C ILE A 177 -11.60 9.49 -4.62
N ASP A 178 -11.21 8.42 -3.94
CA ASP A 178 -11.09 8.35 -2.48
C ASP A 178 -9.66 8.65 -1.99
N ILE A 179 -8.65 8.39 -2.82
CA ILE A 179 -7.23 8.70 -2.53
C ILE A 179 -6.49 9.13 -3.81
N ILE A 180 -5.71 10.20 -3.72
CA ILE A 180 -4.70 10.53 -4.72
C ILE A 180 -3.30 10.44 -4.08
N TRP A 181 -2.46 9.65 -4.72
CA TRP A 181 -1.17 9.22 -4.21
C TRP A 181 -0.07 9.77 -5.12
N PHE A 182 0.50 10.91 -4.73
CA PHE A 182 1.54 11.59 -5.50
C PHE A 182 2.91 10.97 -5.26
N ASP A 183 3.80 11.03 -6.26
CA ASP A 183 5.13 10.43 -6.14
C ASP A 183 6.18 11.05 -7.09
N PHE A 184 7.27 11.63 -6.61
CA PHE A 184 7.53 12.07 -5.25
C PHE A 184 8.44 13.30 -5.28
N SER A 185 8.56 13.96 -4.12
CA SER A 185 9.48 15.07 -3.91
C SER A 185 10.79 14.61 -3.30
N TYR A 186 11.89 15.21 -3.73
CA TYR A 186 13.26 14.93 -3.30
C TYR A 186 14.05 16.24 -3.17
N PRO A 187 13.54 17.21 -2.38
CA PRO A 187 14.21 18.50 -2.20
C PRO A 187 15.57 18.32 -1.55
N GLY A 188 16.52 19.18 -1.91
CA GLY A 188 17.87 19.18 -1.32
C GLY A 188 18.80 18.07 -1.83
N ARG A 189 18.35 17.19 -2.74
CA ARG A 189 19.26 16.31 -3.48
C ARG A 189 20.00 17.07 -4.56
N GLU A 190 21.22 16.65 -4.86
CA GLU A 190 22.02 17.14 -5.98
C GLU A 190 22.82 15.98 -6.58
N TYR A 191 22.95 15.95 -7.90
CA TYR A 191 23.77 14.98 -8.61
C TYR A 191 24.39 15.63 -9.86
N HIS A 192 25.73 15.69 -9.95
CA HIS A 192 26.46 16.38 -11.02
C HIS A 192 26.01 17.85 -11.27
N GLY A 193 25.55 18.54 -10.22
CA GLY A 193 24.99 19.89 -10.30
C GLY A 193 23.60 19.96 -10.94
N LEU A 194 22.89 18.83 -11.06
CA LEU A 194 21.45 18.77 -11.33
C LEU A 194 20.69 18.78 -10.00
N PRO A 195 19.67 19.63 -9.83
CA PRO A 195 18.97 19.77 -8.56
C PRO A 195 17.87 18.71 -8.40
N GLY A 196 17.59 18.35 -7.15
CA GLY A 196 16.35 17.70 -6.76
C GLY A 196 15.15 18.65 -6.87
N LYS A 197 13.94 18.11 -6.75
CA LYS A 197 12.69 18.86 -6.93
C LYS A 197 11.79 18.76 -5.71
N GLY A 198 11.06 19.83 -5.42
CA GLY A 198 10.15 19.92 -4.29
C GLY A 198 8.95 20.82 -4.56
N ARG A 199 8.31 21.32 -3.51
CA ARG A 199 7.02 22.03 -3.60
C ARG A 199 6.98 23.19 -4.60
N ALA A 200 8.09 23.92 -4.74
CA ALA A 200 8.18 25.08 -5.60
C ALA A 200 8.16 24.67 -7.08
N ASP A 201 8.80 23.55 -7.42
CA ASP A 201 8.78 22.96 -8.75
C ASP A 201 7.39 22.45 -9.12
N TRP A 202 6.69 21.85 -8.15
CA TRP A 202 5.39 21.24 -8.36
C TRP A 202 4.21 22.23 -8.28
N GLU A 203 4.45 23.44 -7.78
CA GLU A 203 3.40 24.34 -7.23
C GLU A 203 2.46 23.58 -6.28
N SER A 204 3.02 22.86 -5.29
CA SER A 204 2.30 21.85 -4.51
C SER A 204 1.08 22.39 -3.76
N GLU A 205 1.16 23.60 -3.19
CA GLU A 205 0.00 24.24 -2.56
C GLU A 205 -1.15 24.43 -3.56
N ARG A 206 -0.83 24.93 -4.76
CA ARG A 206 -1.82 25.16 -5.82
C ARG A 206 -2.40 23.84 -6.36
N LEU A 207 -1.58 22.80 -6.40
CA LEU A 207 -2.02 21.45 -6.76
C LEU A 207 -2.98 20.88 -5.70
N VAL A 208 -2.66 21.04 -4.41
CA VAL A 208 -3.56 20.63 -3.33
C VAL A 208 -4.86 21.42 -3.36
N ASP A 209 -4.82 22.74 -3.56
CA ASP A 209 -6.01 23.58 -3.67
C ASP A 209 -6.94 23.08 -4.78
N LEU A 210 -6.39 22.77 -5.96
CA LEU A 210 -7.14 22.16 -7.06
C LEU A 210 -7.76 20.82 -6.66
N VAL A 211 -6.98 19.93 -6.04
CA VAL A 211 -7.46 18.62 -5.59
C VAL A 211 -8.63 18.78 -4.60
N ARG A 212 -8.54 19.73 -3.67
CA ARG A 212 -9.58 19.99 -2.66
C ARG A 212 -10.80 20.71 -3.23
N GLU A 213 -10.62 21.56 -4.23
CA GLU A 213 -11.72 22.19 -4.96
C GLU A 213 -12.57 21.13 -5.66
N LEU A 214 -11.92 20.19 -6.36
CA LEU A 214 -12.61 19.16 -7.15
C LEU A 214 -13.16 18.02 -6.30
N GLN A 215 -12.42 17.58 -5.28
CA GLN A 215 -12.76 16.43 -4.44
C GLN A 215 -12.44 16.73 -2.96
N PRO A 216 -13.28 17.47 -2.22
CA PRO A 216 -12.97 17.96 -0.86
C PRO A 216 -12.65 16.85 0.17
N GLY A 217 -13.16 15.64 -0.05
CA GLY A 217 -13.00 14.48 0.84
C GLY A 217 -11.90 13.48 0.44
N ILE A 218 -11.16 13.73 -0.63
CA ILE A 218 -10.09 12.83 -1.11
C ILE A 218 -8.92 12.80 -0.12
N ILE A 219 -8.28 11.65 0.06
CA ILE A 219 -7.03 11.54 0.83
C ILE A 219 -5.85 11.93 -0.06
N VAL A 220 -4.94 12.77 0.44
CA VAL A 220 -3.67 13.14 -0.21
C VAL A 220 -2.48 12.70 0.64
N ASN A 221 -1.53 11.98 0.04
CA ASN A 221 -0.34 11.49 0.73
C ASN A 221 0.72 12.57 1.01
N ASN A 222 1.79 12.20 1.71
CA ASN A 222 2.82 13.12 2.21
C ASN A 222 4.00 13.37 1.26
N ARG A 223 3.86 13.08 -0.04
CA ARG A 223 4.99 13.10 -1.01
C ARG A 223 5.11 14.39 -1.84
N LEU A 224 4.30 15.41 -1.53
CA LEU A 224 4.29 16.72 -2.18
C LEU A 224 5.26 17.75 -1.57
N ASP A 225 6.02 17.38 -0.52
CA ASP A 225 6.91 18.33 0.16
C ASP A 225 6.16 19.59 0.66
N LEU A 226 4.97 19.48 1.25
CA LEU A 226 4.21 20.66 1.68
C LEU A 226 4.96 21.54 2.71
N PRO A 227 4.58 22.83 2.86
CA PRO A 227 5.09 23.72 3.89
C PRO A 227 5.22 23.08 5.29
N PRO A 228 6.38 23.25 5.99
CA PRO A 228 6.51 22.85 7.38
C PRO A 228 5.32 23.32 8.22
N GLY A 229 4.81 22.42 9.05
CA GLY A 229 3.58 22.66 9.82
C GLY A 229 2.30 22.21 9.12
N THR A 230 2.34 21.87 7.82
CA THR A 230 1.22 21.25 7.12
C THR A 230 1.23 19.74 7.34
N LEU A 231 0.18 19.21 7.97
CA LEU A 231 0.02 17.76 8.12
C LEU A 231 -0.57 17.16 6.83
N PRO A 232 0.01 16.07 6.31
CA PRO A 232 -0.59 15.31 5.22
C PRO A 232 -1.83 14.55 5.74
N ASP A 233 -2.72 14.13 4.83
CA ASP A 233 -3.84 13.27 5.25
C ASP A 233 -3.35 11.88 5.65
N VAL A 234 -2.31 11.38 4.99
CA VAL A 234 -1.70 10.08 5.23
C VAL A 234 -0.18 10.14 5.03
N THR A 235 0.58 9.45 5.89
CA THR A 235 2.02 9.23 5.71
C THR A 235 2.31 7.85 5.12
N THR A 236 3.30 7.74 4.25
CA THR A 236 3.51 6.53 3.43
C THR A 236 4.90 5.90 3.62
N PRO A 237 5.18 5.20 4.75
CA PRO A 237 6.39 4.38 4.85
C PRO A 237 6.42 3.32 3.74
N GLU A 238 7.60 3.03 3.20
CA GLU A 238 7.76 2.21 2.00
C GLU A 238 8.76 1.08 2.22
N GLN A 239 8.39 -0.17 1.92
CA GLN A 239 9.27 -1.34 1.98
C GLN A 239 9.89 -1.65 3.36
N TYR A 240 9.35 -1.07 4.44
CA TYR A 240 9.67 -1.44 5.82
C TYR A 240 8.45 -1.35 6.72
N THR A 241 8.51 -2.03 7.88
CA THR A 241 7.50 -1.92 8.94
C THR A 241 8.01 -0.95 10.01
N PRO A 242 7.29 0.15 10.30
CA PRO A 242 7.65 1.04 11.41
C PRO A 242 7.76 0.28 12.73
N ARG A 243 8.74 0.64 13.57
CA ARG A 243 8.86 0.05 14.93
C ARG A 243 7.79 0.59 15.88
N VAL A 244 7.39 1.85 15.68
CA VAL A 244 6.36 2.55 16.44
C VAL A 244 5.42 3.23 15.46
N ALA A 245 4.19 3.52 15.89
CA ALA A 245 3.22 4.24 15.07
C ALA A 245 3.82 5.59 14.62
N PRO A 246 3.80 5.91 13.32
CA PRO A 246 4.24 7.21 12.80
C PRO A 246 3.56 8.38 13.50
N ALA A 247 4.35 9.42 13.76
CA ALA A 247 3.91 10.68 14.32
C ALA A 247 4.71 11.84 13.71
N ILE A 248 4.08 12.99 13.54
CA ILE A 248 4.71 14.24 13.09
C ILE A 248 4.57 15.26 14.22
N ALA A 249 5.67 15.86 14.66
CA ALA A 249 5.68 16.81 15.78
C ALA A 249 4.94 16.29 17.03
N SER A 250 5.15 15.00 17.37
CA SER A 250 4.49 14.27 18.47
C SER A 250 2.98 14.07 18.32
N GLN A 251 2.38 14.44 17.19
CA GLN A 251 1.00 14.16 16.85
C GLN A 251 0.92 12.88 16.01
N GLY A 252 0.10 11.92 16.46
CA GLY A 252 -0.19 10.71 15.67
C GLY A 252 -0.85 11.05 14.34
N VAL A 253 -0.49 10.33 13.29
CA VAL A 253 -0.98 10.55 11.92
C VAL A 253 -1.59 9.27 11.36
N LEU A 254 -2.51 9.41 10.40
CA LEU A 254 -2.87 8.28 9.55
C LEU A 254 -1.66 7.89 8.71
N TRP A 255 -1.50 6.60 8.49
CA TRP A 255 -0.37 6.10 7.73
C TRP A 255 -0.69 4.79 7.03
N GLU A 256 0.02 4.54 5.95
CA GLU A 256 -0.13 3.38 5.09
C GLU A 256 1.25 2.91 4.64
N ALA A 257 1.63 1.70 5.02
CA ALA A 257 2.80 1.08 4.45
C ALA A 257 2.49 0.57 3.04
N CYS A 258 3.25 1.02 2.05
CA CYS A 258 3.23 0.42 0.72
C CYS A 258 4.34 -0.65 0.61
N HIS A 259 3.96 -1.85 0.16
CA HIS A 259 4.87 -2.97 -0.04
C HIS A 259 4.64 -3.63 -1.39
N THR A 260 5.71 -4.21 -1.91
CA THR A 260 5.72 -5.11 -3.06
C THR A 260 5.63 -6.56 -2.61
N PHE A 261 5.16 -7.47 -3.47
CA PHE A 261 5.32 -8.90 -3.20
C PHE A 261 6.77 -9.36 -3.35
N SER A 262 7.58 -8.66 -4.16
CA SER A 262 8.99 -9.00 -4.45
C SER A 262 9.91 -7.78 -4.25
N GLY A 263 10.95 -7.63 -5.06
CA GLY A 263 11.83 -6.44 -5.09
C GLY A 263 11.43 -5.36 -6.11
N SER A 264 10.27 -5.51 -6.78
CA SER A 264 9.85 -4.65 -7.90
C SER A 264 8.39 -4.24 -7.79
N TRP A 265 8.07 -2.98 -8.13
CA TRP A 265 6.70 -2.49 -8.22
C TRP A 265 6.06 -2.89 -9.55
N GLY A 266 6.69 -2.49 -10.67
CA GLY A 266 6.31 -2.95 -11.99
C GLY A 266 6.65 -4.41 -12.20
N TYR A 267 6.04 -5.03 -13.22
CA TYR A 267 6.34 -6.42 -13.59
C TYR A 267 7.84 -6.64 -13.81
N HIS A 268 8.40 -7.61 -13.09
CA HIS A 268 9.79 -8.06 -13.24
C HIS A 268 9.78 -9.58 -13.38
N ARG A 269 10.04 -10.07 -14.59
CA ARG A 269 9.94 -11.49 -14.95
C ARG A 269 10.86 -12.34 -14.09
N ASP A 270 12.12 -11.93 -13.99
CA ASP A 270 13.22 -12.71 -13.42
C ASP A 270 13.51 -12.38 -11.94
N GLU A 271 12.65 -11.58 -11.30
CA GLU A 271 12.75 -11.31 -9.85
C GLU A 271 12.16 -12.45 -9.04
N ASP A 272 12.98 -13.06 -8.17
CA ASP A 272 12.60 -14.25 -7.40
C ASP A 272 12.60 -14.03 -5.88
N THR A 273 12.88 -12.82 -5.38
CA THR A 273 12.86 -12.49 -3.95
C THR A 273 11.44 -12.26 -3.38
N TRP A 274 10.50 -13.16 -3.70
CA TRP A 274 9.10 -13.05 -3.30
C TRP A 274 8.91 -13.32 -1.81
N LYS A 275 8.08 -12.49 -1.18
CA LYS A 275 7.69 -12.62 0.23
C LYS A 275 6.90 -13.91 0.44
N SER A 276 7.17 -14.61 1.55
CA SER A 276 6.45 -15.81 1.95
C SER A 276 5.00 -15.50 2.36
N PRO A 277 4.10 -16.51 2.39
CA PRO A 277 2.77 -16.38 2.95
C PRO A 277 2.74 -15.75 4.35
N GLU A 278 3.66 -16.14 5.23
CA GLU A 278 3.77 -15.61 6.58
C GLU A 278 4.18 -14.13 6.57
N GLN A 279 5.16 -13.75 5.73
CA GLN A 279 5.62 -12.36 5.65
C GLN A 279 4.49 -11.42 5.23
N ILE A 280 3.70 -11.77 4.21
CA ILE A 280 2.63 -10.90 3.72
C ILE A 280 1.47 -10.74 4.70
N ILE A 281 1.17 -11.79 5.49
CA ILE A 281 0.17 -11.72 6.57
C ILE A 281 0.71 -10.95 7.78
N GLN A 282 1.98 -11.16 8.17
CA GLN A 282 2.61 -10.43 9.27
C GLN A 282 2.73 -8.93 8.97
N LEU A 283 3.05 -8.55 7.73
CA LEU A 283 3.04 -7.14 7.31
C LEU A 283 1.67 -6.48 7.53
N LEU A 284 0.58 -7.20 7.24
CA LEU A 284 -0.78 -6.71 7.47
C LEU A 284 -1.05 -6.55 8.96
N ILE A 285 -0.79 -7.60 9.74
CA ILE A 285 -1.04 -7.61 11.19
C ILE A 285 -0.22 -6.50 11.88
N ASP A 286 1.06 -6.39 11.57
CA ASP A 286 1.94 -5.38 12.18
C ASP A 286 1.51 -3.96 11.82
N SER A 287 1.03 -3.74 10.59
CA SER A 287 0.50 -2.43 10.19
C SER A 287 -0.74 -2.06 11.00
N VAL A 288 -1.70 -2.99 11.14
CA VAL A 288 -2.94 -2.75 11.92
C VAL A 288 -2.64 -2.60 13.42
N ALA A 289 -1.72 -3.40 13.97
CA ALA A 289 -1.29 -3.33 15.37
C ALA A 289 -0.68 -1.97 15.73
N LEU A 290 -0.14 -1.26 14.73
CA LEU A 290 0.38 0.11 14.86
C LEU A 290 -0.58 1.18 14.30
N GLY A 291 -1.83 0.80 14.03
CA GLY A 291 -2.91 1.70 13.65
C GLY A 291 -2.86 2.19 12.20
N GLY A 292 -2.02 1.60 11.36
CA GLY A 292 -1.89 1.92 9.95
C GLY A 292 -2.63 0.97 9.02
N ASN A 293 -2.41 1.22 7.74
CA ASN A 293 -2.89 0.40 6.64
C ASN A 293 -1.74 -0.28 5.90
N LEU A 294 -2.05 -1.34 5.16
CA LEU A 294 -1.15 -1.99 4.22
C LEU A 294 -1.70 -1.85 2.80
N LEU A 295 -0.88 -1.29 1.91
CA LEU A 295 -1.13 -1.21 0.48
C LEU A 295 -0.16 -2.17 -0.23
N MET A 296 -0.66 -3.34 -0.65
CA MET A 296 0.17 -4.39 -1.22
C MET A 296 0.09 -4.39 -2.75
N ASN A 297 1.25 -4.38 -3.41
CA ASN A 297 1.36 -4.16 -4.85
C ASN A 297 1.30 -5.43 -5.71
N VAL A 298 0.62 -5.32 -6.85
CA VAL A 298 0.77 -6.18 -8.01
C VAL A 298 1.34 -5.41 -9.21
N GLY A 299 2.21 -6.06 -9.98
CA GLY A 299 2.72 -5.55 -11.25
C GLY A 299 2.22 -6.43 -12.42
N PRO A 300 1.11 -6.07 -13.09
CA PRO A 300 0.60 -6.84 -14.22
C PRO A 300 1.61 -6.90 -15.38
N ALA A 301 1.63 -8.02 -16.10
CA ALA A 301 2.50 -8.23 -17.24
C ALA A 301 2.10 -7.36 -18.45
N GLY A 302 2.97 -7.26 -19.46
CA GLY A 302 2.73 -6.45 -20.66
C GLY A 302 1.45 -6.81 -21.44
N ARG A 303 0.98 -8.06 -21.35
CA ARG A 303 -0.28 -8.51 -21.96
C ARG A 303 -1.53 -8.23 -21.11
N GLY A 304 -1.39 -7.66 -19.90
CA GLY A 304 -2.52 -7.37 -19.01
C GLY A 304 -2.94 -8.51 -18.07
N THR A 305 -2.10 -9.53 -17.88
CA THR A 305 -2.35 -10.60 -16.90
C THR A 305 -1.62 -10.33 -15.58
N LEU A 306 -2.21 -10.75 -14.45
CA LEU A 306 -1.45 -10.86 -13.20
C LEU A 306 -0.48 -12.04 -13.26
N ASP A 307 0.71 -11.87 -12.68
CA ASP A 307 1.69 -12.96 -12.52
C ASP A 307 1.09 -14.08 -11.65
N ALA A 308 1.33 -15.35 -12.01
CA ALA A 308 0.85 -16.50 -11.24
C ALA A 308 1.33 -16.47 -9.76
N ARG A 309 2.52 -15.92 -9.50
CA ARG A 309 3.07 -15.72 -8.14
C ARG A 309 2.26 -14.68 -7.36
N ALA A 310 1.87 -13.59 -8.02
CA ALA A 310 0.99 -12.59 -7.42
C ALA A 310 -0.41 -13.15 -7.15
N ILE A 311 -0.93 -13.97 -8.07
CA ILE A 311 -2.19 -14.70 -7.88
C ILE A 311 -2.12 -15.59 -6.62
N GLY A 312 -1.08 -16.41 -6.48
CA GLY A 312 -0.89 -17.26 -5.29
C GLY A 312 -0.79 -16.44 -3.99
N ALA A 313 -0.13 -15.28 -4.03
CA ALA A 313 -0.06 -14.38 -2.87
C ALA A 313 -1.42 -13.75 -2.51
N LEU A 314 -2.24 -13.40 -3.50
CA LEU A 314 -3.62 -12.93 -3.27
C LEU A 314 -4.52 -14.05 -2.71
N GLU A 315 -4.28 -15.30 -3.11
CA GLU A 315 -5.00 -16.47 -2.57
C GLU A 315 -4.65 -16.73 -1.10
N VAL A 316 -3.41 -16.48 -0.68
CA VAL A 316 -3.04 -16.50 0.75
C VAL A 316 -3.86 -15.49 1.54
N TYR A 317 -3.97 -14.25 1.06
CA TYR A 317 -4.83 -13.25 1.69
C TYR A 317 -6.29 -13.69 1.70
N GLN A 318 -6.82 -14.19 0.57
CA GLN A 318 -8.19 -14.66 0.47
C GLN A 318 -8.51 -15.69 1.56
N ASN A 319 -7.67 -16.73 1.67
CA ASN A 319 -7.88 -17.82 2.61
C ASN A 319 -7.77 -17.35 4.06
N TRP A 320 -6.78 -16.51 4.37
CA TRP A 320 -6.57 -16.04 5.74
C TRP A 320 -7.62 -15.00 6.17
N MET A 321 -7.95 -14.03 5.30
CA MET A 321 -8.93 -12.98 5.59
C MET A 321 -10.35 -13.53 5.72
N ALA A 322 -10.70 -14.61 5.00
CA ALA A 322 -12.01 -15.24 5.09
C ALA A 322 -12.39 -15.65 6.53
N VAL A 323 -11.41 -16.09 7.31
CA VAL A 323 -11.63 -16.59 8.68
C VAL A 323 -11.10 -15.65 9.76
N ASN A 324 -10.09 -14.82 9.45
CA ASN A 324 -9.46 -13.93 10.44
C ASN A 324 -9.73 -12.43 10.22
N GLY A 325 -10.49 -12.03 9.19
CA GLY A 325 -10.68 -10.62 8.82
C GLY A 325 -11.24 -9.71 9.92
N ARG A 326 -11.97 -10.27 10.91
CA ARG A 326 -12.44 -9.55 12.11
C ARG A 326 -11.32 -8.97 12.98
N SER A 327 -10.13 -9.56 12.90
CA SER A 327 -8.93 -9.06 13.59
C SER A 327 -8.24 -7.92 12.86
N ILE A 328 -8.69 -7.59 11.64
CA ILE A 328 -8.11 -6.56 10.78
C ILE A 328 -9.09 -5.39 10.62
N TYR A 329 -10.27 -5.65 10.05
CA TYR A 329 -11.22 -4.58 9.72
C TYR A 329 -11.79 -3.92 10.97
N GLY A 330 -11.62 -2.59 11.07
CA GLY A 330 -12.00 -1.80 12.23
C GLY A 330 -11.17 -2.09 13.50
N ALA A 331 -10.21 -3.00 13.43
CA ALA A 331 -9.26 -3.21 14.50
C ALA A 331 -8.13 -2.17 14.45
N GLY A 332 -7.40 -2.04 15.55
CA GLY A 332 -6.25 -1.14 15.66
C GLY A 332 -5.33 -1.55 16.80
N PRO A 333 -4.51 -0.61 17.31
CA PRO A 333 -3.58 -0.88 18.39
C PRO A 333 -4.29 -1.34 19.67
N SER A 334 -3.61 -2.22 20.41
CA SER A 334 -4.00 -2.61 21.76
C SER A 334 -3.12 -1.90 22.79
N GLY A 335 -3.71 -1.53 23.94
CA GLY A 335 -2.96 -1.02 25.09
C GLY A 335 -2.28 -2.12 25.91
N TYR A 336 -2.54 -3.39 25.61
CA TYR A 336 -1.94 -4.52 26.32
C TYR A 336 -0.59 -4.94 25.71
N PRO A 337 0.40 -5.32 26.53
CA PRO A 337 1.66 -5.84 26.02
C PRO A 337 1.45 -7.23 25.41
N ALA A 338 1.82 -7.38 24.14
CA ALA A 338 1.77 -8.69 23.48
C ALA A 338 2.85 -9.63 24.06
N PRO A 339 2.53 -10.93 24.26
CA PRO A 339 3.54 -11.94 24.57
C PRO A 339 4.64 -11.99 23.50
N ALA A 340 5.80 -12.57 23.85
CA ALA A 340 6.87 -12.77 22.89
C ALA A 340 6.39 -13.55 21.66
N SER A 341 6.91 -13.19 20.48
CA SER A 341 6.51 -13.77 19.18
C SER A 341 5.02 -13.67 18.85
N CYS A 342 4.30 -12.72 19.47
CA CYS A 342 2.91 -12.44 19.19
C CYS A 342 2.69 -10.97 18.86
N ARG A 343 1.51 -10.66 18.32
CA ARG A 343 1.02 -9.30 18.12
C ARG A 343 -0.41 -9.17 18.59
N TYR A 344 -0.79 -7.97 19.01
CA TYR A 344 -2.19 -7.64 19.31
C TYR A 344 -2.74 -6.66 18.31
N THR A 345 -3.96 -6.95 17.88
CA THR A 345 -4.90 -5.95 17.36
C THR A 345 -6.14 -5.95 18.25
N GLN A 346 -6.86 -4.84 18.35
CA GLN A 346 -8.03 -4.72 19.21
C GLN A 346 -9.18 -4.00 18.51
N ASN A 347 -10.41 -4.46 18.74
CA ASN A 347 -11.64 -3.76 18.36
C ASN A 347 -12.62 -3.83 19.54
N GLY A 348 -12.83 -2.70 20.23
CA GLY A 348 -13.66 -2.65 21.43
C GLY A 348 -13.17 -3.61 22.51
N ASN A 349 -14.07 -4.47 23.01
CA ASN A 349 -13.75 -5.49 24.00
C ASN A 349 -13.19 -6.80 23.40
N ARG A 350 -12.88 -6.84 22.10
CA ARG A 350 -12.29 -8.00 21.42
C ARG A 350 -10.81 -7.75 21.20
N LEU A 351 -9.98 -8.51 21.91
CA LEU A 351 -8.53 -8.52 21.76
C LEU A 351 -8.11 -9.73 20.92
N TYR A 352 -7.38 -9.51 19.84
CA TYR A 352 -6.96 -10.56 18.93
C TYR A 352 -5.46 -10.82 19.07
N LEU A 353 -5.11 -12.00 19.60
CA LEU A 353 -3.73 -12.48 19.74
C LEU A 353 -3.30 -13.18 18.46
N HIS A 354 -2.41 -12.55 17.70
CA HIS A 354 -1.78 -13.12 16.51
C HIS A 354 -0.49 -13.84 16.92
N ILE A 355 -0.38 -15.13 16.59
CA ILE A 355 0.72 -15.98 17.07
C ILE A 355 1.67 -16.26 15.91
N TYR A 356 2.84 -15.61 15.89
CA TYR A 356 3.81 -15.78 14.79
C TYR A 356 4.61 -17.06 14.94
N ASN A 357 4.98 -17.41 16.18
CA ASN A 357 5.68 -18.66 16.49
C ASN A 357 4.78 -19.53 17.37
N TRP A 358 4.35 -20.68 16.84
CA TRP A 358 3.48 -21.60 17.56
C TRP A 358 4.24 -22.25 18.74
N PRO A 359 3.76 -22.11 19.99
CA PRO A 359 4.47 -22.63 21.14
C PRO A 359 4.05 -24.07 21.46
N TYR A 360 4.81 -24.73 22.33
CA TYR A 360 4.37 -26.00 22.91
C TYR A 360 3.34 -25.74 24.01
N ARG A 361 2.07 -25.98 23.69
CA ARG A 361 0.90 -26.04 24.58
C ARG A 361 0.52 -24.77 25.36
N HIS A 362 1.39 -23.79 25.56
CA HIS A 362 1.08 -22.67 26.45
C HIS A 362 1.52 -21.32 25.90
N ILE A 363 0.69 -20.30 26.14
CA ILE A 363 1.07 -18.88 26.04
C ILE A 363 0.74 -18.20 27.37
N HIS A 364 1.74 -17.56 27.96
CA HIS A 364 1.57 -16.75 29.16
C HIS A 364 1.26 -15.31 28.78
N ILE A 365 0.20 -14.73 29.35
CA ILE A 365 -0.24 -13.37 29.06
C ILE A 365 -0.32 -12.56 30.34
N GLU A 366 0.41 -11.45 30.35
CA GLU A 366 0.43 -10.49 31.45
C GLU A 366 -0.76 -9.51 31.38
N GLY A 367 -1.23 -9.08 32.55
CA GLY A 367 -2.20 -7.98 32.67
C GLY A 367 -3.65 -8.35 32.32
N LEU A 368 -3.93 -9.63 32.01
CA LEU A 368 -5.28 -10.11 31.66
C LEU A 368 -5.97 -10.93 32.76
N ALA A 369 -5.35 -11.14 33.93
CA ALA A 369 -6.03 -11.79 35.05
C ALA A 369 -7.35 -11.08 35.38
N ASP A 370 -8.40 -11.88 35.61
CA ASP A 370 -9.76 -11.44 35.90
C ASP A 370 -10.45 -10.57 34.82
N ARG A 371 -9.76 -10.26 33.71
CA ARG A 371 -10.30 -9.43 32.59
C ARG A 371 -10.90 -10.25 31.46
N ILE A 372 -10.61 -11.55 31.38
CA ILE A 372 -11.09 -12.42 30.30
C ILE A 372 -12.48 -12.95 30.64
N ALA A 373 -13.42 -12.79 29.70
CA ALA A 373 -14.73 -13.41 29.73
C ALA A 373 -14.73 -14.73 28.94
N TYR A 374 -14.04 -14.77 27.80
CA TYR A 374 -13.99 -15.93 26.90
C TYR A 374 -12.76 -15.89 26.00
N ALA A 375 -12.29 -17.03 25.53
CA ALA A 375 -11.23 -17.13 24.53
C ALA A 375 -11.53 -18.25 23.53
N GLN A 376 -11.28 -17.99 22.25
CA GLN A 376 -11.52 -18.94 21.16
C GLN A 376 -10.54 -18.75 20.02
N PHE A 377 -10.28 -19.80 19.25
CA PHE A 377 -9.66 -19.64 17.95
C PHE A 377 -10.59 -18.87 17.03
N LEU A 378 -10.05 -17.85 16.34
CA LEU A 378 -10.89 -16.98 15.51
C LEU A 378 -11.41 -17.71 14.26
N HIS A 379 -10.65 -18.67 13.75
CA HIS A 379 -10.95 -19.33 12.48
C HIS A 379 -12.10 -20.34 12.53
N ASP A 380 -12.36 -20.94 13.69
CA ASP A 380 -13.38 -21.99 13.85
C ASP A 380 -14.27 -21.83 15.11
N ALA A 381 -14.02 -20.79 15.92
CA ALA A 381 -14.71 -20.53 17.19
C ALA A 381 -14.58 -21.65 18.24
N SER A 382 -13.58 -22.53 18.11
CA SER A 382 -13.30 -23.53 19.14
C SER A 382 -12.73 -22.87 20.40
N GLU A 383 -13.22 -23.29 21.56
CA GLU A 383 -12.81 -22.73 22.85
C GLU A 383 -11.31 -22.96 23.11
N VAL A 384 -10.63 -21.90 23.55
CA VAL A 384 -9.28 -21.97 24.10
C VAL A 384 -9.40 -21.89 25.61
N ARG A 385 -8.99 -22.94 26.31
CA ARG A 385 -8.97 -22.95 27.78
C ARG A 385 -7.87 -22.03 28.30
N TRP A 386 -8.09 -21.48 29.50
CA TRP A 386 -7.07 -20.72 30.18
C TRP A 386 -7.03 -21.03 31.67
N LEU A 387 -5.82 -20.99 32.21
CA LEU A 387 -5.56 -21.03 33.64
C LEU A 387 -5.43 -19.60 34.16
N SER A 388 -6.10 -19.31 35.26
CA SER A 388 -5.89 -18.09 36.05
C SER A 388 -4.86 -18.36 37.16
N GLN A 389 -4.75 -17.48 38.16
CA GLN A 389 -3.80 -17.67 39.27
C GLN A 389 -3.94 -19.08 39.89
N THR A 390 -2.88 -19.87 39.81
CA THR A 390 -2.80 -21.19 40.45
C THR A 390 -2.06 -21.08 41.77
N LYS A 391 -2.58 -21.73 42.82
CA LYS A 391 -1.88 -21.90 44.10
C LYS A 391 -1.73 -23.40 44.31
N GLU A 392 -0.49 -23.87 44.43
CA GLU A 392 -0.13 -25.29 44.61
C GLU A 392 -0.40 -26.15 43.37
N VAL A 393 0.65 -26.32 42.56
CA VAL A 393 0.66 -27.22 41.40
C VAL A 393 1.77 -28.24 41.57
N ASP A 394 1.64 -29.41 40.95
CA ASP A 394 2.70 -30.43 40.94
C ASP A 394 4.03 -29.83 40.45
N SER A 395 5.13 -30.10 41.15
CA SER A 395 6.42 -29.45 40.86
C SER A 395 7.04 -29.85 39.53
N ASN A 396 6.64 -30.99 38.97
CA ASN A 396 7.22 -31.54 37.73
C ASN A 396 6.34 -31.28 36.51
N ILE A 397 5.00 -31.30 36.67
CA ILE A 397 4.06 -31.20 35.54
C ILE A 397 3.06 -30.03 35.65
N GLY A 398 3.03 -29.34 36.79
CA GLY A 398 2.13 -28.23 37.04
C GLY A 398 2.55 -26.94 36.35
N VAL A 399 1.59 -26.21 35.79
CA VAL A 399 1.81 -24.87 35.22
C VAL A 399 1.54 -23.84 36.31
N THR A 400 2.59 -23.18 36.81
CA THR A 400 2.43 -22.07 37.77
C THR A 400 2.03 -20.80 37.03
N VAL A 401 0.88 -20.22 37.38
CA VAL A 401 0.40 -18.95 36.83
C VAL A 401 0.49 -17.85 37.90
N PRO A 402 1.39 -16.86 37.74
CA PRO A 402 1.51 -15.75 38.69
C PRO A 402 0.24 -14.90 38.80
N LYS A 403 0.11 -14.19 39.92
CA LYS A 403 -0.95 -13.19 40.10
C LYS A 403 -0.84 -12.14 39.00
N GLY A 404 -1.97 -11.77 38.40
CA GLY A 404 -2.00 -10.77 37.31
C GLY A 404 -1.81 -11.35 35.91
N MET A 405 -1.52 -12.64 35.79
CA MET A 405 -1.36 -13.33 34.50
C MET A 405 -2.46 -14.36 34.27
N ILE A 406 -2.62 -14.74 33.00
CA ILE A 406 -3.31 -15.97 32.60
C ILE A 406 -2.39 -16.79 31.70
N THR A 407 -2.66 -18.09 31.62
CA THR A 407 -1.99 -18.99 30.66
C THR A 407 -3.04 -19.61 29.75
N LEU A 408 -2.95 -19.36 28.44
CA LEU A 408 -3.76 -20.06 27.44
C LEU A 408 -3.22 -21.46 27.24
N GLU A 409 -4.11 -22.46 27.18
CA GLU A 409 -3.79 -23.85 26.83
C GLU A 409 -4.10 -24.10 25.35
N LEU A 410 -3.07 -24.45 24.58
CA LEU A 410 -3.11 -24.61 23.14
C LEU A 410 -2.91 -26.08 22.72
N PRO A 411 -3.44 -26.49 21.55
CA PRO A 411 -3.12 -27.79 20.98
C PRO A 411 -1.63 -27.87 20.59
N VAL A 412 -1.07 -29.08 20.64
CA VAL A 412 0.31 -29.33 20.20
C VAL A 412 0.46 -29.02 18.71
N ARG A 413 -0.53 -29.43 17.90
CA ARG A 413 -0.56 -29.14 16.46
C ARG A 413 -1.07 -27.72 16.25
N ARG A 414 -0.30 -26.92 15.52
CA ARG A 414 -0.71 -25.60 15.03
C ARG A 414 -1.97 -25.72 14.16
N PRO A 415 -2.98 -24.84 14.32
CA PRO A 415 -4.09 -24.75 13.38
C PRO A 415 -3.61 -24.54 11.94
N ASP A 416 -4.35 -25.08 10.97
CA ASP A 416 -4.01 -25.02 9.55
C ASP A 416 -4.41 -23.68 8.91
N VAL A 417 -3.84 -22.61 9.44
CA VAL A 417 -3.94 -21.23 8.93
C VAL A 417 -2.56 -20.59 8.95
N THR A 418 -2.30 -19.66 8.03
CA THR A 418 -0.97 -19.03 7.87
C THR A 418 -0.45 -18.40 9.16
N VAL A 419 -1.28 -17.59 9.82
CA VAL A 419 -1.03 -17.06 11.18
C VAL A 419 -2.26 -17.36 12.04
N PRO A 420 -2.14 -18.24 13.07
CA PRO A 420 -3.23 -18.49 14.00
C PRO A 420 -3.58 -17.26 14.83
N VAL A 421 -4.89 -17.03 15.00
CA VAL A 421 -5.43 -15.93 15.78
C VAL A 421 -6.35 -16.48 16.87
N ILE A 422 -6.13 -16.02 18.10
CA ILE A 422 -7.05 -16.25 19.22
C ILE A 422 -7.80 -14.96 19.49
N GLU A 423 -9.12 -15.02 19.46
CA GLU A 423 -9.97 -13.96 19.97
C GLU A 423 -10.16 -14.13 21.48
N ILE A 424 -9.81 -13.08 22.21
CA ILE A 424 -10.03 -12.95 23.65
C ILE A 424 -11.12 -11.89 23.85
N VAL A 425 -12.25 -12.32 24.41
CA VAL A 425 -13.35 -11.42 24.79
C VAL A 425 -13.08 -10.90 26.19
N LEU A 426 -12.92 -9.58 26.30
CA LEU A 426 -12.70 -8.90 27.58
C LEU A 426 -14.03 -8.63 28.27
N LYS A 427 -14.02 -8.72 29.61
CA LYS A 427 -15.12 -8.26 30.47
C LYS A 427 -15.33 -6.75 30.28
N ALA A 428 -16.59 -6.33 30.42
CA ALA A 428 -17.00 -4.92 30.34
C ALA A 428 -16.43 -4.09 31.49
#